data_AF-A0A537WGD5-F1
#
_entry.id   AF-A0A537WGD5-F1
#
_cell.length_a   1.000
_cell.length_b   1.000
_cell.length_c   1.000
_cell.angle_alpha   90.00
_cell.angle_beta   90.00
_cell.angle_gamma   90.00
#
_symmetry.space_group_name_H-M   'P 1'
#
loop_
_entity.id
_entity.type
_entity.pdbx_description
1 polymer ?
#
loop_
_entity_poly.entity_id
_entity_poly.type
_entity_poly.pdbx_seq_one_letter_code
_entity_poly.pdbx_strand_id
1 'polypeptide(L)'
;RDGRLDEARQDLEQALAIFEETADGKDLTRTLNELARIERLEGRTDRARELLERSISIMGDSDTPILAWAHRELGLVMADTEPDGAEKNFRLAIDLFERSEQAVEIAVTYRGLGDLLQARGEGDASCEAYRTGILALEPRL
;
A
#
# COMPACT_ATOMS: atom_id res chain seq x y z
N ARG A 1 -2.18 -3.75 22.86
CA ARG A 1 -2.20 -3.83 21.37
C ARG A 1 -0.80 -4.17 20.88
N ASP A 2 0.20 -3.62 21.55
CA ASP A 2 1.64 -3.70 21.26
C ASP A 2 2.20 -5.13 21.25
N GLY A 3 1.90 -5.96 22.26
CA GLY A 3 2.42 -7.35 22.29
C GLY A 3 2.00 -8.23 21.09
N ARG A 4 0.82 -8.00 20.51
CA ARG A 4 0.37 -8.74 19.32
C ARG A 4 1.06 -8.31 18.03
N LEU A 5 1.53 -7.06 17.95
CA LEU A 5 2.27 -6.57 16.79
C LEU A 5 3.73 -7.03 16.86
N ASP A 6 4.31 -7.12 18.07
CA ASP A 6 5.65 -7.65 18.26
C ASP A 6 5.73 -9.14 17.91
N GLU A 7 4.78 -9.96 18.37
CA GLU A 7 4.69 -11.37 17.97
C GLU A 7 4.53 -11.52 16.44
N ALA A 8 3.61 -10.75 15.84
CA ALA A 8 3.42 -10.78 14.39
C ALA A 8 4.67 -10.35 13.61
N ARG A 9 5.43 -9.38 14.12
CA ARG A 9 6.71 -8.96 13.52
C ARG A 9 7.70 -10.11 13.54
N GLN A 10 7.88 -10.78 14.68
CA GLN A 10 8.80 -11.89 14.81
C GLN A 10 8.44 -13.03 13.86
N ASP A 11 7.16 -13.38 13.76
CA ASP A 11 6.68 -14.40 12.83
C ASP A 11 6.95 -14.01 11.36
N LEU A 12 6.74 -12.74 11.00
CA LEU A 12 7.01 -12.23 9.65
C LEU A 12 8.51 -12.15 9.33
N GLU A 13 9.36 -11.83 10.31
CA GLU A 13 10.83 -11.85 10.14
C GLU A 13 11.35 -13.27 9.91
N GLN A 14 10.78 -14.26 10.60
CA GLN A 14 11.10 -15.67 10.34
C GLN A 14 10.63 -16.11 8.95
N ALA A 15 9.40 -15.75 8.57
CA ALA A 15 8.89 -16.02 7.23
C ALA A 15 9.73 -15.34 6.15
N LEU A 16 10.21 -14.12 6.41
CA LEU A 16 11.09 -13.38 5.50
C LEU A 16 12.38 -14.14 5.26
N ALA A 17 13.05 -14.62 6.31
CA ALA A 17 14.27 -15.41 6.18
C ALA A 17 14.06 -16.70 5.36
N ILE A 18 12.92 -17.38 5.54
CA ILE A 18 12.58 -18.58 4.77
C ILE A 18 12.35 -18.23 3.30
N PHE A 19 11.54 -17.21 3.00
CA PHE A 19 11.21 -16.83 1.62
C PHE A 19 12.36 -16.13 0.88
N GLU A 20 13.34 -15.58 1.59
CA GLU A 20 14.59 -15.10 0.97
C GLU A 20 15.42 -16.24 0.35
N GLU A 21 15.30 -17.45 0.88
CA GLU A 21 15.96 -18.64 0.33
C GLU A 21 15.15 -19.29 -0.80
N THR A 22 13.90 -18.87 -1.02
CA THR A 22 13.06 -19.39 -2.11
C THR A 22 13.10 -18.47 -3.33
N ALA A 23 12.85 -19.05 -4.51
CA ALA A 23 12.72 -18.28 -5.76
C ALA A 23 11.30 -17.71 -5.96
N ASP A 24 10.44 -17.70 -4.92
CA ASP A 24 9.07 -17.19 -5.02
C ASP A 24 8.99 -15.71 -4.60
N GLY A 25 9.07 -14.83 -5.59
CA GLY A 25 8.95 -13.39 -5.38
C GLY A 25 7.61 -12.95 -4.80
N LYS A 26 6.51 -13.71 -4.97
CA LYS A 26 5.18 -13.28 -4.49
C LYS A 26 5.04 -13.44 -2.98
N ASP A 27 5.49 -14.56 -2.44
CA ASP A 27 5.42 -14.81 -1.00
C ASP A 27 6.38 -13.89 -0.25
N LEU A 28 7.59 -13.69 -0.79
CA LEU A 28 8.54 -12.71 -0.28
C LEU A 28 7.95 -11.28 -0.26
N THR A 29 7.34 -10.85 -1.37
CA THR A 29 6.70 -9.52 -1.50
C THR A 29 5.55 -9.35 -0.51
N ARG A 30 4.72 -10.38 -0.33
CA ARG A 30 3.60 -10.32 0.64
C ARG A 30 4.12 -10.16 2.07
N THR A 31 5.14 -10.92 2.45
CA THR A 31 5.76 -10.82 3.79
C THR A 31 6.36 -9.43 4.01
N LEU A 32 7.06 -8.88 3.01
CA LEU A 32 7.61 -7.52 3.07
C LEU A 32 6.50 -6.46 3.26
N ASN A 33 5.39 -6.58 2.55
CA ASN A 33 4.27 -5.64 2.68
C ASN A 33 3.59 -5.70 4.05
N GLU A 34 3.36 -6.90 4.60
CA GLU A 34 2.77 -7.04 5.95
C GLU A 34 3.72 -6.48 7.01
N LEU A 35 5.02 -6.77 6.90
CA LEU A 35 6.02 -6.24 7.82
C LEU A 35 6.06 -4.71 7.75
N ALA A 36 6.10 -4.14 6.54
CA ALA A 36 6.07 -2.68 6.35
C ALA A 36 4.83 -2.03 6.96
N ARG A 37 3.67 -2.67 6.84
CA ARG A 37 2.43 -2.19 7.46
C ARG A 37 2.53 -2.17 8.98
N ILE A 38 3.13 -3.19 9.60
CA ILE A 38 3.38 -3.21 11.05
C ILE A 38 4.33 -2.08 11.45
N GLU A 39 5.45 -1.95 10.74
CA GLU A 39 6.43 -0.88 10.98
C GLU A 39 5.80 0.51 10.90
N ARG A 40 4.94 0.75 9.89
CA ARG A 40 4.18 2.01 9.74
C ARG A 40 3.22 2.24 10.91
N LEU A 41 2.49 1.22 11.35
CA LEU A 41 1.54 1.32 12.46
C LEU A 41 2.22 1.63 13.79
N GLU A 42 3.52 1.36 13.90
CA GLU A 42 4.34 1.68 15.08
C GLU A 42 5.19 2.95 14.90
N GLY A 43 4.96 3.69 13.81
CA GLY A 43 5.66 4.95 13.53
C GLY A 43 7.10 4.78 13.03
N ARG A 44 7.54 3.55 12.70
CA ARG A 44 8.85 3.28 12.10
C ARG A 44 8.78 3.45 10.58
N THR A 45 8.50 4.67 10.15
CA THR A 45 8.21 5.04 8.75
C THR A 45 9.36 4.77 7.80
N ASP A 46 10.60 5.05 8.21
CA ASP A 46 11.79 4.81 7.38
C ASP A 46 11.95 3.32 7.07
N ARG A 47 11.77 2.47 8.09
CA ARG A 47 11.83 1.02 7.93
C ARG A 47 10.69 0.50 7.04
N ALA A 48 9.48 1.03 7.22
CA ALA A 48 8.35 0.69 6.37
C ALA A 48 8.64 1.03 4.89
N ARG A 49 9.23 2.20 4.62
CA ARG A 49 9.63 2.62 3.28
C ARG A 49 10.63 1.65 2.65
N GLU A 50 11.72 1.32 3.34
CA GLU A 50 12.74 0.39 2.83
C GLU A 50 12.13 -0.96 2.42
N LEU A 51 11.25 -1.50 3.26
CA LEU A 51 10.58 -2.78 3.01
C LEU A 51 9.66 -2.72 1.78
N LEU A 52 8.94 -1.62 1.60
CA LEU A 52 8.04 -1.42 0.45
C LEU A 52 8.80 -1.18 -0.85
N GLU A 53 9.88 -0.40 -0.81
CA GLU A 53 10.74 -0.19 -1.98
C GLU A 53 11.38 -1.51 -2.44
N ARG A 54 11.82 -2.34 -1.48
CA ARG A 54 12.31 -3.69 -1.78
C ARG A 54 11.22 -4.58 -2.39
N SER A 55 10.01 -4.56 -1.81
CA SER A 55 8.85 -5.31 -2.31
C SER A 55 8.51 -4.94 -3.76
N ILE A 56 8.47 -3.63 -4.07
CA ILE A 56 8.25 -3.11 -5.42
C ILE A 56 9.37 -3.57 -6.36
N SER A 57 10.63 -3.48 -5.93
CA SER A 57 11.78 -3.91 -6.75
C SER A 57 11.77 -5.40 -7.09
N ILE A 58 11.24 -6.26 -6.21
CA ILE A 58 11.15 -7.71 -6.45
C ILE A 58 10.10 -8.02 -7.52
N MET A 59 8.96 -7.34 -7.47
CA MET A 59 7.88 -7.55 -8.42
C MET A 59 8.11 -6.86 -9.77
N GLY A 60 8.93 -5.82 -9.83
CA GLY A 60 9.21 -5.07 -11.06
C GLY A 60 7.91 -4.56 -11.70
N ASP A 61 7.75 -4.79 -13.01
CA ASP A 61 6.58 -4.35 -13.79
C ASP A 61 5.39 -5.33 -13.72
N SER A 62 5.29 -6.15 -12.67
CA SER A 62 4.25 -7.17 -12.56
C SER A 62 2.88 -6.56 -12.22
N ASP A 63 1.88 -6.82 -13.05
CA ASP A 63 0.49 -6.42 -12.80
C ASP A 63 -0.18 -7.34 -11.78
N THR A 64 0.08 -7.10 -10.49
CA THR A 64 -0.48 -7.90 -9.40
C THR A 64 -1.09 -7.06 -8.29
N PRO A 65 -2.15 -7.56 -7.61
CA PRO A 65 -2.70 -6.91 -6.41
C PRO A 65 -1.68 -6.72 -5.28
N ILE A 66 -0.66 -7.59 -5.21
CA ILE A 66 0.37 -7.50 -4.16
C ILE A 66 1.28 -6.29 -4.41
N LEU A 67 1.66 -6.04 -5.67
CA LEU A 67 2.39 -4.82 -6.04
C LEU A 67 1.53 -3.57 -5.83
N ALA A 68 0.24 -3.62 -6.19
CA ALA A 68 -0.70 -2.52 -5.97
C ALA A 68 -0.77 -2.14 -4.48
N TRP A 69 -0.82 -3.15 -3.61
CA TRP A 69 -0.82 -2.94 -2.16
C TRP A 69 0.48 -2.29 -1.67
N ALA A 70 1.64 -2.72 -2.19
CA ALA A 70 2.92 -2.11 -1.84
C ALA A 70 2.93 -0.61 -2.18
N HIS A 71 2.46 -0.24 -3.37
CA HIS A 71 2.33 1.17 -3.76
C HIS A 71 1.35 1.94 -2.85
N ARG A 72 0.20 1.36 -2.48
CA ARG A 72 -0.73 2.02 -1.56
C ARG A 72 -0.07 2.30 -0.20
N GLU A 73 0.59 1.31 0.41
CA GLU A 73 1.24 1.52 1.70
C GLU A 73 2.38 2.52 1.59
N LEU A 74 3.13 2.54 0.47
CA LEU A 74 4.19 3.52 0.25
C LEU A 74 3.61 4.94 0.15
N GLY A 75 2.45 5.08 -0.51
CA GLY A 75 1.68 6.32 -0.50
C GLY A 75 1.31 6.80 0.90
N LEU A 76 0.88 5.88 1.78
CA LEU A 76 0.58 6.20 3.17
C LEU A 76 1.83 6.60 3.98
N VAL A 77 2.97 5.94 3.73
CA VAL A 77 4.24 6.28 4.40
C VAL A 77 4.75 7.67 3.99
N MET A 78 4.58 8.04 2.72
CA MET A 78 5.09 9.28 2.14
C MET A 78 4.16 10.49 2.34
N ALA A 79 2.91 10.29 2.76
CA ALA A 79 1.86 11.32 2.72
C ALA A 79 2.26 12.63 3.43
N ASP A 80 2.95 12.53 4.57
CA ASP A 80 3.32 13.70 5.38
C ASP A 80 4.63 14.37 4.92
N THR A 81 5.53 13.63 4.26
CA THR A 81 6.89 14.11 3.94
C THR A 81 7.08 14.42 2.45
N GLU A 82 6.46 13.64 1.58
CA GLU A 82 6.60 13.68 0.12
C GLU A 82 5.22 13.52 -0.55
N PRO A 83 4.32 14.51 -0.42
CA PRO A 83 2.93 14.41 -0.86
C PRO A 83 2.78 14.13 -2.36
N ASP A 84 3.66 14.68 -3.20
CA ASP A 84 3.64 14.40 -4.65
C ASP A 84 4.01 12.93 -4.94
N GLY A 85 4.98 12.40 -4.18
CA GLY A 85 5.37 10.99 -4.26
C GLY A 85 4.27 10.07 -3.74
N ALA A 86 3.57 10.49 -2.68
CA ALA A 86 2.42 9.77 -2.15
C ALA A 86 1.27 9.69 -3.16
N GLU A 87 0.91 10.81 -3.78
CA GLU A 87 -0.13 10.86 -4.82
C GLU A 87 0.21 9.94 -5.99
N LYS A 88 1.45 10.00 -6.49
CA LYS A 88 1.92 9.12 -7.56
C LYS A 88 1.73 7.65 -7.20
N ASN A 89 2.10 7.26 -6.00
CA ASN A 89 1.97 5.88 -5.52
C ASN A 89 0.51 5.45 -5.35
N PHE A 90 -0.38 6.31 -4.84
CA PHE A 90 -1.81 6.00 -4.79
C PHE A 90 -2.41 5.80 -6.17
N ARG A 91 -2.06 6.63 -7.15
CA ARG A 91 -2.55 6.49 -8.53
C ARG A 91 -2.06 5.19 -9.19
N LEU A 92 -0.80 4.82 -8.99
CA LEU A 92 -0.27 3.53 -9.47
C LEU A 92 -0.99 2.33 -8.82
N ALA A 93 -1.26 2.40 -7.51
CA ALA A 93 -2.01 1.37 -6.82
C ALA A 93 -3.44 1.23 -7.35
N ILE A 94 -4.16 2.34 -7.58
CA ILE A 94 -5.51 2.35 -8.17
C ILE A 94 -5.50 1.66 -9.53
N ASP A 95 -4.59 2.06 -10.42
CA ASP A 95 -4.45 1.52 -11.78
C ASP A 95 -4.18 0.00 -11.78
N LEU A 96 -3.29 -0.47 -10.91
CA LEU A 96 -3.03 -1.91 -10.73
C LEU A 96 -4.23 -2.68 -10.15
N PHE A 97 -4.93 -2.08 -9.16
CA PHE A 97 -6.13 -2.69 -8.58
C PHE A 97 -7.31 -2.71 -9.57
N GLU A 98 -7.42 -1.71 -10.45
CA GLU A 98 -8.39 -1.67 -11.55
C GLU A 98 -8.15 -2.80 -12.55
N ARG A 99 -6.89 -3.00 -12.98
CA ARG A 99 -6.52 -4.13 -13.87
C ARG A 99 -6.79 -5.50 -13.25
N SER A 100 -6.80 -5.58 -11.93
CA SER A 100 -7.05 -6.81 -11.18
C SER A 100 -8.48 -6.92 -10.63
N GLU A 101 -9.37 -5.98 -10.97
CA GLU A 101 -10.78 -5.93 -10.56
C GLU A 101 -11.00 -5.92 -9.02
N GLN A 102 -10.06 -5.32 -8.28
CA GLN A 102 -10.08 -5.29 -6.80
C GLN A 102 -10.88 -4.09 -6.26
N ALA A 103 -12.19 -4.06 -6.49
CA ALA A 103 -13.10 -2.96 -6.14
C ALA A 103 -12.92 -2.39 -4.72
N VAL A 104 -12.80 -3.26 -3.71
CA VAL A 104 -12.61 -2.85 -2.32
C VAL A 104 -11.28 -2.12 -2.11
N GLU A 105 -10.22 -2.61 -2.74
CA GLU A 105 -8.89 -2.01 -2.61
C GLU A 105 -8.80 -0.68 -3.37
N ILE A 106 -9.50 -0.56 -4.50
CA ILE A 106 -9.67 0.72 -5.22
C ILE A 106 -10.32 1.75 -4.29
N ALA A 107 -11.44 1.42 -3.66
CA ALA A 107 -12.15 2.31 -2.75
C ALA A 107 -11.28 2.74 -1.55
N VAL A 108 -10.55 1.79 -0.96
CA VAL A 108 -9.63 2.05 0.15
C VAL A 108 -8.50 2.99 -0.28
N THR A 109 -7.98 2.82 -1.50
CA THR A 109 -6.88 3.64 -2.02
C THR A 109 -7.34 5.05 -2.37
N TYR A 110 -8.53 5.20 -2.98
CA TYR A 110 -9.14 6.51 -3.22
C TYR A 110 -9.41 7.29 -1.93
N ARG A 111 -9.74 6.61 -0.83
CA ARG A 111 -9.83 7.27 0.48
C ARG A 111 -8.48 7.88 0.90
N GLY A 112 -7.39 7.12 0.78
CA GLY A 112 -6.05 7.63 1.09
C GLY A 112 -5.66 8.82 0.20
N LEU A 113 -5.99 8.77 -1.10
CA LEU A 113 -5.78 9.89 -2.02
C LEU A 113 -6.63 11.11 -1.64
N GLY A 114 -7.90 10.92 -1.28
CA GLY A 114 -8.77 12.00 -0.84
C GLY A 114 -8.27 12.67 0.44
N ASP A 115 -7.78 11.89 1.42
CA ASP A 115 -7.20 12.38 2.66
C ASP A 115 -5.94 13.22 2.39
N LEU A 116 -5.08 12.76 1.47
CA LEU A 116 -3.89 13.49 1.03
C LEU A 116 -4.23 14.83 0.36
N LEU A 117 -5.19 14.83 -0.58
CA LEU A 117 -5.65 16.03 -1.28
C LEU A 117 -6.30 17.02 -0.31
N GLN A 118 -7.05 16.52 0.66
CA GLN A 118 -7.66 17.35 1.70
C GLN A 118 -6.59 18.04 2.56
N ALA A 119 -5.53 17.32 2.95
CA ALA A 119 -4.41 17.87 3.71
C ALA A 119 -3.65 18.97 2.94
N ARG A 120 -3.64 18.90 1.61
CA ARG A 120 -3.08 19.92 0.70
C ARG A 120 -4.00 21.13 0.45
N GLY A 121 -5.23 21.11 0.97
CA GLY A 121 -6.23 22.15 0.74
C GLY A 121 -6.97 22.03 -0.59
N GLU A 122 -6.85 20.90 -1.29
CA GLU A 122 -7.48 20.65 -2.59
C GLU A 122 -8.86 20.00 -2.42
N GLY A 123 -9.78 20.75 -1.80
CA GLY A 123 -11.08 20.23 -1.34
C GLY A 123 -11.96 19.64 -2.43
N ASP A 124 -12.02 20.26 -3.61
CA ASP A 124 -12.83 19.76 -4.73
C ASP A 124 -12.29 18.42 -5.25
N ALA A 125 -10.98 18.33 -5.43
CA ALA A 125 -10.30 17.10 -5.87
C ALA A 125 -10.42 15.98 -4.82
N SER A 126 -10.36 16.33 -3.54
CA SER A 126 -10.60 15.39 -2.44
C SER A 126 -12.03 14.81 -2.47
N CYS A 127 -13.04 15.66 -2.62
CA CYS A 127 -14.44 15.24 -2.76
C CYS A 127 -14.64 14.31 -3.97
N GLU A 128 -13.99 14.62 -5.09
CA GLU A 128 -14.00 13.78 -6.28
C GLU A 128 -13.36 12.41 -6.01
N ALA A 129 -12.17 12.38 -5.40
CA ALA A 129 -11.48 11.14 -5.06
C ALA A 129 -12.35 10.24 -4.15
N TYR A 130 -12.94 10.79 -3.09
CA TYR A 130 -13.84 10.03 -2.22
C TYR A 130 -15.06 9.48 -2.96
N ARG A 131 -15.69 10.31 -3.82
CA ARG A 131 -16.85 9.89 -4.61
C ARG A 131 -16.48 8.74 -5.55
N THR A 132 -15.38 8.86 -6.29
CA THR A 132 -14.89 7.83 -7.21
C THR A 132 -14.60 6.52 -6.47
N GLY A 133 -14.00 6.60 -5.28
CA GLY A 133 -13.77 5.43 -4.43
C GLY A 133 -15.05 4.70 -4.04
N ILE A 134 -16.12 5.43 -3.71
CA ILE A 134 -17.43 4.82 -3.38
C ILE A 134 -18.04 4.17 -4.62
N LEU A 135 -18.02 4.86 -5.76
CA LEU A 135 -18.57 4.35 -7.02
C LEU A 135 -17.86 3.07 -7.50
N ALA A 136 -16.58 2.89 -7.14
CA ALA A 136 -15.85 1.65 -7.45
C ALA A 136 -16.45 0.40 -6.78
N LEU A 137 -17.22 0.55 -5.70
CA LEU A 137 -17.90 -0.55 -5.01
C LEU A 137 -19.27 -0.88 -5.62
N GLU A 138 -19.80 -0.01 -6.49
CA GLU A 138 -21.09 -0.23 -7.12
C GLU A 138 -20.96 -1.27 -8.24
N PRO A 139 -21.91 -2.22 -8.36
CA PRO A 139 -21.93 -3.14 -9.49
C PRO A 139 -22.02 -2.35 -10.80
N ARG A 140 -21.11 -2.61 -11.74
CA ARG A 140 -21.24 -2.11 -13.11
C ARG A 140 -22.48 -2.76 -13.73
N LEU A 141 -23.54 -1.96 -13.93
CA LEU A 141 -24.80 -2.36 -14.57
C LEU A 141 -24.61 -2.70 -16.05
#